data_AF-A0A5P1DDL9-F1
#
_entry.id   AF-A0A5P1DDL9-F1
#
_cell.length_a   1.000
_cell.length_b   1.000
_cell.length_c   1.000
_cell.angle_alpha   90.00
_cell.angle_beta   90.00
_cell.angle_gamma   90.00
#
_symmetry.space_group_name_H-M   'P 1'
#
loop_
_entity.id
_entity.type
_entity.pdbx_description
1 polymer ?
#
loop_
_entity_poly.entity_id
_entity_poly.type
_entity_poly.pdbx_seq_one_letter_code
_entity_poly.pdbx_strand_id
1 'polypeptide(L)'
;MDTKENFNTILNLIARQPWIGEKTSELSHVLYEECKCANSREMLIKILDNFSYLSAQEYSEKLNLLAEEVMSEAGYEDNAQIVAMAADSGPDSSQELLYNLKYIFTKRGWHSFCGVNTFGAALKIFNRTGRKTIYVIDDFVGSGKTVIGRHKALTSVFTNAGVTDFSIAFKVLVSTLHGFEAVRAAGIEISAQLTIKKAIDEFFPEEIAAQYRSLMEDLESGLSQDYEGIELPKLGYNGAQAAYCREAANTPNSVFPIFWWPFYIDNKKRKTMLHRAMRDA
;
A
#
# COMPACT_ATOMS: atom_id res chain seq x y z
N MET A 1 2.38 -32.22 15.94
CA MET A 1 3.20 -31.87 14.77
C MET A 1 4.65 -31.86 15.21
N ASP A 2 5.56 -32.39 14.40
CA ASP A 2 6.96 -32.59 14.80
C ASP A 2 7.70 -31.25 14.91
N THR A 3 8.32 -30.98 16.06
CA THR A 3 9.13 -29.77 16.32
C THR A 3 10.20 -29.55 15.23
N LYS A 4 10.72 -30.63 14.65
CA LYS A 4 11.70 -30.57 13.55
C LYS A 4 11.10 -30.07 12.24
N GLU A 5 9.89 -30.49 11.91
CA GLU A 5 9.16 -30.06 10.72
C GLU A 5 8.80 -28.57 10.80
N ASN A 6 8.35 -28.12 11.98
CA ASN A 6 8.06 -26.72 12.24
C ASN A 6 9.31 -25.84 12.08
N PHE A 7 10.44 -26.30 12.65
CA PHE A 7 11.72 -25.62 12.55
C PHE A 7 12.17 -25.49 11.09
N ASN A 8 12.12 -26.58 10.31
CA ASN A 8 12.50 -26.56 8.90
C ASN A 8 11.61 -25.62 8.08
N THR A 9 10.30 -25.59 8.36
CA THR A 9 9.36 -24.69 7.69
C THR A 9 9.73 -23.22 7.92
N ILE A 10 9.98 -22.84 9.18
CA ILE A 10 10.38 -21.48 9.54
C ILE A 10 11.75 -21.13 8.92
N LEU A 11 12.72 -22.04 9.01
CA LEU A 11 14.05 -21.81 8.45
C LEU A 11 14.01 -21.58 6.93
N ASN A 12 13.22 -22.38 6.21
CA ASN A 12 13.03 -22.22 4.77
C ASN A 12 12.33 -20.89 4.42
N LEU A 13 11.35 -20.47 5.22
CA LEU A 13 10.70 -19.17 5.07
C LEU A 13 11.70 -18.03 5.27
N ILE A 14 12.50 -18.05 6.33
CA ILE A 14 13.52 -17.02 6.58
C ILE A 14 14.54 -16.96 5.43
N ALA A 15 14.97 -18.12 4.92
CA ALA A 15 15.92 -18.16 3.80
C ALA A 15 15.38 -17.49 2.53
N ARG A 16 14.06 -17.56 2.29
CA ARG A 16 13.38 -16.89 1.16
C ARG A 16 13.00 -15.44 1.46
N GLN A 17 12.70 -15.15 2.73
CA GLN A 17 12.14 -13.90 3.20
C GLN A 17 12.90 -13.45 4.46
N PRO A 18 14.12 -12.89 4.33
CA PRO A 18 15.00 -12.63 5.47
C PRO A 18 14.41 -11.71 6.55
N TRP A 19 13.51 -10.80 6.16
CA TRP A 19 12.79 -9.90 7.08
C TRP A 19 11.95 -10.65 8.14
N ILE A 20 11.59 -11.91 7.89
CA ILE A 20 10.90 -12.77 8.86
C ILE A 20 11.82 -13.12 10.05
N GLY A 21 13.14 -13.06 9.90
CA GLY A 21 14.10 -13.45 10.94
C GLY A 21 13.87 -12.75 12.29
N GLU A 22 13.48 -11.47 12.27
CA GLU A 22 13.17 -10.69 13.47
C GLU A 22 11.75 -10.93 14.01
N LYS A 23 10.93 -11.70 13.28
CA LYS A 23 9.49 -11.93 13.52
C LYS A 23 9.16 -13.41 13.66
N THR A 24 10.17 -14.24 13.94
CA THR A 24 10.01 -15.70 14.01
C THR A 24 9.02 -16.15 15.08
N SER A 25 8.95 -15.41 16.18
CA SER A 25 8.08 -15.71 17.30
C SER A 25 6.61 -15.37 17.01
N GLU A 26 6.37 -14.32 16.21
CA GLU A 26 5.09 -13.86 15.69
C GLU A 26 4.62 -14.80 14.57
N LEU A 27 5.53 -15.18 13.66
CA LEU A 27 5.26 -16.14 12.61
C LEU A 27 4.85 -17.50 13.19
N SER A 28 5.59 -17.98 14.19
CA SER A 28 5.28 -19.26 14.85
C SER A 28 3.89 -19.24 15.47
N HIS A 29 3.53 -18.13 16.12
CA HIS A 29 2.21 -17.91 16.69
C HIS A 29 1.12 -17.98 15.61
N VAL A 30 1.24 -17.24 14.52
CA VAL A 30 0.26 -17.26 13.41
C VAL A 30 0.14 -18.65 12.77
N LEU A 31 1.25 -19.32 12.49
CA LEU A 31 1.24 -20.61 11.77
C LEU A 31 0.82 -21.80 12.65
N TYR A 32 1.10 -21.79 13.95
CA TYR A 32 0.92 -22.98 14.79
C TYR A 32 -0.08 -22.81 15.92
N GLU A 33 -0.46 -21.58 16.28
CA GLU A 33 -1.48 -21.31 17.29
C GLU A 33 -2.78 -20.80 16.67
N GLU A 34 -2.71 -19.94 15.63
CA GLU A 34 -3.92 -19.39 14.99
C GLU A 34 -4.46 -20.29 13.87
N CYS A 35 -3.59 -20.91 13.07
CA CYS A 35 -4.01 -21.87 12.06
C CYS A 35 -4.58 -23.17 12.68
N LYS A 36 -5.90 -23.34 12.59
CA LYS A 36 -6.60 -24.52 13.13
C LYS A 36 -6.45 -25.80 12.30
N CYS A 37 -6.01 -25.68 11.05
CA CYS A 37 -5.84 -26.84 10.16
C CYS A 37 -4.57 -26.73 9.30
N ALA A 38 -4.13 -27.86 8.75
CA ALA A 38 -2.95 -27.94 7.90
C ALA A 38 -3.11 -27.11 6.61
N ASN A 39 -4.31 -27.04 6.04
CA ASN A 39 -4.57 -26.32 4.78
C ASN A 39 -4.44 -24.80 4.96
N SER A 40 -4.98 -24.24 6.05
CA SER A 40 -4.79 -22.81 6.39
C SER A 40 -3.30 -22.48 6.57
N ARG A 41 -2.55 -23.37 7.24
CA ARG A 41 -1.11 -23.20 7.42
C ARG A 41 -0.36 -23.23 6.09
N GLU A 42 -0.66 -24.22 5.24
CA GLU A 42 -0.05 -24.33 3.91
C GLU A 42 -0.33 -23.08 3.07
N MET A 43 -1.58 -22.60 3.05
CA MET A 43 -1.95 -21.36 2.38
C MET A 43 -1.12 -20.17 2.87
N LEU A 44 -1.02 -19.94 4.19
CA LEU A 44 -0.22 -18.83 4.72
C LEU A 44 1.26 -18.95 4.37
N ILE A 45 1.82 -20.16 4.38
CA ILE A 45 3.21 -20.39 3.95
C ILE A 45 3.39 -19.98 2.48
N LYS A 46 2.47 -20.35 1.57
CA LYS A 46 2.58 -19.97 0.16
C LYS A 46 2.39 -18.47 -0.09
N ILE A 47 1.52 -17.82 0.69
CA ILE A 47 1.37 -16.36 0.67
C ILE A 47 2.67 -15.69 1.14
N LEU A 48 3.25 -16.17 2.24
CA LEU A 48 4.50 -15.63 2.78
C LEU A 48 5.69 -15.88 1.86
N ASP A 49 5.75 -17.01 1.16
CA ASP A 49 6.80 -17.31 0.19
C ASP A 49 6.89 -16.26 -0.92
N ASN A 50 5.75 -15.69 -1.32
CA ASN A 50 5.63 -14.67 -2.36
C ASN A 50 5.40 -13.27 -1.79
N PHE A 51 5.65 -13.07 -0.49
CA PHE A 51 5.45 -11.78 0.16
C PHE A 51 6.41 -10.73 -0.40
N SER A 52 5.89 -9.54 -0.69
CA SER A 52 6.67 -8.42 -1.18
C SER A 52 7.12 -7.54 -0.02
N TYR A 53 8.38 -7.65 0.35
CA TYR A 53 9.00 -6.80 1.36
C TYR A 53 9.79 -5.69 0.69
N LEU A 54 9.49 -4.42 1.00
CA LEU A 54 10.25 -3.28 0.52
C LEU A 54 11.20 -2.81 1.62
N SER A 55 12.47 -3.21 1.51
CA SER A 55 13.52 -2.78 2.42
C SER A 55 13.78 -1.27 2.36
N ALA A 56 14.48 -0.72 3.35
CA ALA A 56 14.89 0.68 3.34
C ALA A 56 15.73 1.04 2.11
N GLN A 57 16.59 0.13 1.64
CA GLN A 57 17.37 0.31 0.42
C GLN A 57 16.48 0.36 -0.81
N GLU A 58 15.61 -0.64 -1.00
CA GLU A 58 14.71 -0.69 -2.16
C GLU A 58 13.75 0.49 -2.15
N TYR A 59 13.23 0.89 -0.99
CA TYR A 59 12.41 2.10 -0.86
C TYR A 59 13.16 3.34 -1.36
N SER A 60 14.42 3.51 -0.97
CA SER A 60 15.26 4.61 -1.48
C SER A 60 15.45 4.54 -2.99
N GLU A 61 15.68 3.35 -3.56
CA GLU A 61 15.79 3.15 -5.00
C GLU A 61 14.49 3.51 -5.72
N LYS A 62 13.32 3.07 -5.22
CA LYS A 62 12.01 3.39 -5.78
C LYS A 62 11.68 4.88 -5.70
N LEU A 63 12.06 5.56 -4.62
CA LEU A 63 11.94 7.02 -4.52
C LEU A 63 12.75 7.75 -5.60
N ASN A 64 13.98 7.27 -5.86
CA ASN A 64 14.84 7.84 -6.88
C ASN A 64 14.30 7.64 -8.29
N LEU A 65 13.68 6.48 -8.57
CA LEU A 65 13.01 6.19 -9.85
C LEU A 65 11.75 7.03 -10.04
N LEU A 66 10.92 7.20 -9.00
CA LEU A 66 9.75 8.09 -9.05
C LEU A 66 10.18 9.53 -9.34
N ALA A 67 11.22 10.02 -8.66
CA ALA A 67 11.75 11.35 -8.92
C ALA A 67 12.31 11.49 -10.34
N GLU A 68 13.01 10.47 -10.86
CA GLU A 68 13.51 10.46 -12.23
C GLU A 68 12.37 10.50 -13.25
N GLU A 69 11.33 9.70 -13.05
CA GLU A 69 10.14 9.71 -13.91
C GLU A 69 9.55 11.12 -14.01
N VAL A 70 9.30 11.77 -12.86
CA VAL A 70 8.75 13.13 -12.81
C VAL A 70 9.69 14.15 -13.47
N MET A 71 11.00 14.08 -13.21
CA MET A 71 11.97 15.03 -13.75
C MET A 71 12.29 14.80 -15.25
N SER A 72 11.89 13.65 -15.80
CA SER A 72 12.01 13.36 -17.24
C SER A 72 10.92 14.05 -18.08
N GLU A 73 9.83 14.50 -17.44
CA GLU A 73 8.71 15.15 -18.12
C GLU A 73 9.04 16.62 -18.46
N ALA A 74 8.68 17.04 -19.68
CA ALA A 74 8.97 18.39 -20.15
C ALA A 74 8.28 19.45 -19.27
N GLY A 75 9.05 20.46 -18.86
CA GLY A 75 8.52 21.58 -18.06
C GLY A 75 8.21 21.23 -16.60
N TYR A 76 8.70 20.11 -16.07
CA TYR A 76 8.48 19.74 -14.67
C TYR A 76 8.86 20.86 -13.70
N GLU A 77 9.98 21.56 -13.95
CA GLU A 77 10.48 22.60 -13.04
C GLU A 77 9.51 23.76 -12.85
N ASP A 78 8.84 24.19 -13.91
CA ASP A 78 8.04 25.41 -13.95
C ASP A 78 6.53 25.15 -13.94
N ASN A 79 6.10 23.98 -14.41
CA ASN A 79 4.69 23.68 -14.64
C ASN A 79 4.12 22.61 -13.70
N ALA A 80 4.96 21.82 -13.01
CA ALA A 80 4.47 20.73 -12.17
C ALA A 80 4.32 21.08 -10.70
N GLN A 81 3.30 20.55 -10.06
CA GLN A 81 3.17 20.48 -8.60
C GLN A 81 3.10 19.01 -8.16
N ILE A 82 3.77 18.69 -7.04
CA ILE A 82 3.77 17.35 -6.45
C ILE A 82 2.81 17.35 -5.27
N VAL A 83 1.74 16.57 -5.38
CA VAL A 83 0.59 16.64 -4.48
C VAL A 83 0.45 15.32 -3.73
N ALA A 84 0.59 15.36 -2.41
CA ALA A 84 0.26 14.21 -1.57
C ALA A 84 -1.24 13.88 -1.67
N MET A 85 -1.57 12.59 -1.81
CA MET A 85 -2.95 12.13 -1.93
C MET A 85 -3.78 12.29 -0.64
N ALA A 86 -3.12 12.55 0.49
CA ALA A 86 -3.73 12.82 1.79
C ALA A 86 -4.89 13.82 1.71
N ALA A 87 -5.98 13.51 2.42
CA ALA A 87 -7.20 14.30 2.40
C ALA A 87 -7.15 15.51 3.33
N ASP A 88 -6.45 15.36 4.45
CA ASP A 88 -6.40 16.32 5.54
C ASP A 88 -4.97 16.43 6.09
N SER A 89 -4.82 17.15 7.21
CA SER A 89 -3.54 17.43 7.85
C SER A 89 -3.06 16.34 8.81
N GLY A 90 -3.79 15.22 8.95
CA GLY A 90 -3.35 14.08 9.73
C GLY A 90 -2.12 13.40 9.10
N PRO A 91 -1.26 12.73 9.90
CA PRO A 91 -0.11 12.00 9.37
C PRO A 91 -0.53 10.95 8.35
N ASP A 92 0.04 11.02 7.14
CA ASP A 92 -0.28 10.13 6.04
C ASP A 92 0.99 9.73 5.26
N SER A 93 1.03 8.50 4.75
CA SER A 93 2.18 7.97 4.01
C SER A 93 2.51 8.78 2.75
N SER A 94 1.50 9.35 2.07
CA SER A 94 1.72 10.22 0.91
C SER A 94 2.41 11.54 1.27
N GLN A 95 2.22 12.05 2.49
CA GLN A 95 2.91 13.24 2.98
C GLN A 95 4.37 12.94 3.34
N GLU A 96 4.63 11.77 3.93
CA GLU A 96 6.00 11.29 4.16
C GLU A 96 6.75 11.12 2.83
N LEU A 97 6.09 10.51 1.83
CA LEU A 97 6.61 10.37 0.47
C LEU A 97 6.95 11.74 -0.14
N LEU A 98 6.05 12.71 -0.05
CA LEU A 98 6.27 14.07 -0.54
C LEU A 98 7.50 14.72 0.12
N TYR A 99 7.65 14.53 1.44
CA TYR A 99 8.78 15.06 2.20
C TYR A 99 10.11 14.45 1.76
N ASN A 100 10.15 13.13 1.54
CA ASN A 100 11.34 12.43 1.06
C ASN A 100 11.71 12.84 -0.36
N LEU A 101 10.73 12.95 -1.25
CA LEU A 101 10.93 13.39 -2.63
C LEU A 101 11.43 14.84 -2.71
N LYS A 102 10.97 15.74 -1.82
CA LYS A 102 11.48 17.12 -1.74
C LYS A 102 13.00 17.14 -1.63
N TYR A 103 13.60 16.28 -0.80
CA TYR A 103 15.06 16.20 -0.68
C TYR A 103 15.69 15.77 -2.00
N ILE A 104 15.16 14.72 -2.64
CA ILE A 104 15.70 14.18 -3.90
C ILE A 104 15.62 15.22 -5.02
N PHE A 105 14.45 15.84 -5.22
CA PHE A 105 14.23 16.85 -6.25
C PHE A 105 15.17 18.04 -6.09
N THR A 106 15.26 18.61 -4.88
CA THR A 106 16.12 19.77 -4.63
C THR A 106 17.61 19.43 -4.73
N LYS A 107 18.03 18.24 -4.29
CA LYS A 107 19.40 17.73 -4.48
C LYS A 107 19.77 17.57 -5.96
N ARG A 108 18.80 17.21 -6.80
CA ARG A 108 18.98 17.03 -8.26
C ARG A 108 18.80 18.33 -9.06
N GLY A 109 18.65 19.47 -8.39
CA GLY A 109 18.64 20.78 -9.04
C GLY A 109 17.26 21.43 -9.23
N TRP A 110 16.17 20.78 -8.84
CA TRP A 110 14.84 21.39 -8.89
C TRP A 110 14.61 22.32 -7.68
N HIS A 111 15.25 23.48 -7.70
CA HIS A 111 15.22 24.45 -6.60
C HIS A 111 13.84 25.13 -6.45
N SER A 112 13.04 25.16 -7.52
CA SER A 112 11.68 25.70 -7.55
C SER A 112 10.59 24.68 -7.18
N PHE A 113 10.96 23.59 -6.50
CA PHE A 113 10.06 22.50 -6.10
C PHE A 113 8.73 23.01 -5.51
N CYS A 114 7.62 22.51 -6.04
CA CYS A 114 6.28 22.90 -5.63
C CYS A 114 5.53 21.69 -5.02
N GLY A 115 5.71 21.49 -3.71
CA GLY A 115 5.01 20.45 -2.96
C GLY A 115 3.68 20.91 -2.36
N VAL A 116 2.69 20.02 -2.31
CA VAL A 116 1.35 20.26 -1.78
C VAL A 116 0.95 19.11 -0.85
N ASN A 117 0.78 19.39 0.45
CA ASN A 117 0.59 18.35 1.48
C ASN A 117 -0.78 17.66 1.46
N THR A 118 -1.78 18.22 0.78
CA THR A 118 -3.11 17.60 0.66
C THR A 118 -3.68 17.83 -0.72
N PHE A 119 -4.41 16.85 -1.25
CA PHE A 119 -4.95 16.95 -2.60
C PHE A 119 -5.91 18.13 -2.76
N GLY A 120 -6.67 18.45 -1.71
CA GLY A 120 -7.61 19.57 -1.70
C GLY A 120 -6.95 20.95 -1.88
N ALA A 121 -5.64 21.07 -1.61
CA ALA A 121 -4.92 22.33 -1.78
C ALA A 121 -4.40 22.56 -3.21
N ALA A 122 -4.51 21.58 -4.13
CA ALA A 122 -3.96 21.67 -5.48
C ALA A 122 -4.47 22.88 -6.27
N LEU A 123 -5.78 23.17 -6.23
CA LEU A 123 -6.37 24.32 -6.93
C LEU A 123 -5.85 25.66 -6.39
N LYS A 124 -5.66 25.78 -5.06
CA LYS A 124 -5.08 26.98 -4.44
C LYS A 124 -3.66 27.21 -4.93
N ILE A 125 -2.87 26.14 -5.07
CA ILE A 125 -1.50 26.21 -5.56
C ILE A 125 -1.46 26.53 -7.04
N PHE A 126 -2.34 25.93 -7.84
CA PHE A 126 -2.56 26.29 -9.24
C PHE A 126 -2.84 27.78 -9.39
N ASN A 127 -3.82 28.34 -8.67
CA ASN A 127 -4.18 29.76 -8.76
C ASN A 127 -3.02 30.71 -8.38
N ARG A 128 -2.13 30.27 -7.50
CA ARG A 128 -0.97 31.06 -7.05
C ARG A 128 0.21 31.00 -8.02
N THR A 129 0.40 29.87 -8.70
CA THR A 129 1.66 29.57 -9.42
C THR A 129 1.48 29.39 -10.92
N GLY A 130 0.26 29.13 -11.39
CA GLY A 130 -0.02 28.75 -12.77
C GLY A 130 0.42 27.33 -13.16
N ARG A 131 0.91 26.51 -12.21
CA ARG A 131 1.39 25.15 -12.47
C ARG A 131 0.24 24.19 -12.80
N LYS A 132 0.17 23.79 -14.06
CA LYS A 132 -0.96 23.04 -14.65
C LYS A 132 -0.85 21.53 -14.50
N THR A 133 0.37 21.01 -14.36
CA THR A 133 0.60 19.57 -14.23
C THR A 133 0.57 19.16 -12.77
N ILE A 134 -0.33 18.24 -12.42
CA ILE A 134 -0.56 17.80 -11.04
C ILE A 134 -0.14 16.34 -10.93
N TYR A 135 1.04 16.09 -10.35
CA TYR A 135 1.46 14.74 -10.01
C TYR A 135 0.98 14.40 -8.61
N VAL A 136 -0.06 13.58 -8.53
CA VAL A 136 -0.59 13.09 -7.26
C VAL A 136 0.20 11.86 -6.84
N ILE A 137 0.78 11.87 -5.65
CA ILE A 137 1.65 10.81 -5.17
C ILE A 137 1.03 10.05 -4.00
N ASP A 138 1.32 8.75 -3.93
CA ASP A 138 0.97 7.89 -2.80
C ASP A 138 1.96 6.72 -2.64
N ASP A 139 2.06 6.19 -1.43
CA ASP A 139 2.93 5.06 -1.11
C ASP A 139 2.38 3.73 -1.65
N PHE A 140 1.07 3.48 -1.50
CA PHE A 140 0.50 2.19 -1.85
C PHE A 140 -0.93 2.25 -2.42
N VAL A 141 -1.11 1.68 -3.61
CA VAL A 141 -2.43 1.48 -4.24
C VAL A 141 -2.87 0.03 -4.14
N GLY A 142 -3.88 -0.22 -3.31
CA GLY A 142 -4.57 -1.51 -3.20
C GLY A 142 -5.52 -1.75 -4.37
N SER A 143 -6.82 -1.54 -4.16
CA SER A 143 -7.87 -1.77 -5.17
C SER A 143 -8.03 -0.67 -6.23
N GLY A 144 -7.29 0.44 -6.12
CA GLY A 144 -7.43 1.60 -7.02
C GLY A 144 -8.63 2.53 -6.71
N LYS A 145 -9.55 2.14 -5.81
CA LYS A 145 -10.75 2.94 -5.49
C LYS A 145 -10.42 4.34 -4.97
N THR A 146 -9.42 4.48 -4.10
CA THR A 146 -9.01 5.78 -3.55
C THR A 146 -8.50 6.70 -4.66
N VAL A 147 -7.63 6.20 -5.55
CA VAL A 147 -7.12 6.96 -6.70
C VAL A 147 -8.26 7.44 -7.60
N ILE A 148 -9.18 6.55 -7.98
CA ILE A 148 -10.35 6.91 -8.83
C ILE A 148 -11.21 7.99 -8.15
N GLY A 149 -11.48 7.83 -6.85
CA GLY A 149 -12.23 8.81 -6.07
C GLY A 149 -11.54 10.17 -5.99
N ARG A 150 -10.22 10.17 -5.76
CA ARG A 150 -9.41 11.40 -5.68
C ARG A 150 -9.28 12.10 -7.01
N HIS A 151 -9.09 11.35 -8.10
CA HIS A 151 -9.10 11.90 -9.45
C HIS A 151 -10.42 12.61 -9.75
N LYS A 152 -11.56 11.97 -9.46
CA LYS A 152 -12.88 12.57 -9.64
C LYS A 152 -13.03 13.85 -8.80
N ALA A 153 -12.67 13.80 -7.52
CA ALA A 153 -12.77 14.95 -6.63
C ALA A 153 -11.90 16.14 -7.10
N LEU A 154 -10.64 15.89 -7.46
CA LEU A 154 -9.73 16.90 -8.00
C LEU A 154 -10.28 17.51 -9.30
N THR A 155 -10.68 16.66 -10.24
CA THR A 155 -11.24 17.10 -11.52
C THR A 155 -12.46 17.99 -11.31
N SER A 156 -13.38 17.60 -10.41
CA SER A 156 -14.55 18.42 -10.06
C SER A 156 -14.15 19.76 -9.43
N VAL A 157 -13.15 19.80 -8.56
CA VAL A 157 -12.69 21.05 -7.94
C VAL A 157 -12.17 22.04 -9.00
N PHE A 158 -11.37 21.58 -9.96
CA PHE A 158 -10.83 22.44 -11.01
C PHE A 158 -11.90 22.88 -12.01
N THR A 159 -12.74 21.94 -12.48
CA THR A 159 -13.79 22.24 -13.46
C THR A 159 -14.88 23.16 -12.90
N ASN A 160 -15.27 23.00 -11.64
CA ASN A 160 -16.21 23.92 -10.97
C ASN A 160 -15.64 25.33 -10.79
N ALA A 161 -14.32 25.47 -10.76
CA ALA A 161 -13.64 26.76 -10.75
C ALA A 161 -13.47 27.36 -12.16
N GLY A 162 -14.00 26.72 -13.20
CA GLY A 162 -13.85 27.15 -14.60
C GLY A 162 -12.47 26.90 -15.19
N VAL A 163 -11.62 26.10 -14.52
CA VAL A 163 -10.29 25.74 -15.01
C VAL A 163 -10.39 24.49 -15.88
N THR A 164 -9.94 24.59 -17.13
CA THR A 164 -9.97 23.50 -18.10
C THR A 164 -8.58 23.09 -18.60
N ASP A 165 -7.57 23.93 -18.36
CA ASP A 165 -6.20 23.72 -18.80
C ASP A 165 -5.32 23.22 -17.64
N PHE A 166 -5.50 21.95 -17.29
CA PHE A 166 -4.73 21.23 -16.27
C PHE A 166 -4.66 19.73 -16.61
N SER A 167 -3.65 19.03 -16.07
CA SER A 167 -3.53 17.58 -16.16
C SER A 167 -3.29 16.97 -14.78
N ILE A 168 -3.79 15.74 -14.58
CA ILE A 168 -3.61 14.97 -13.35
C ILE A 168 -3.03 13.61 -13.73
N ALA A 169 -1.89 13.28 -13.15
CA ALA A 169 -1.30 11.94 -13.24
C ALA A 169 -0.96 11.44 -11.84
N PHE A 170 -1.19 10.17 -11.58
CA PHE A 170 -0.86 9.52 -10.31
C PHE A 170 0.50 8.83 -10.43
N LYS A 171 1.42 9.13 -9.51
CA LYS A 171 2.76 8.54 -9.48
C LYS A 171 2.93 7.86 -8.14
N VAL A 172 2.84 6.53 -8.10
CA VAL A 172 2.81 5.78 -6.83
C VAL A 172 4.06 4.92 -6.66
N LEU A 173 4.45 4.66 -5.41
CA LEU A 173 5.60 3.77 -5.17
C LEU A 173 5.23 2.33 -5.46
N VAL A 174 4.14 1.84 -4.86
CA VAL A 174 3.69 0.46 -5.02
C VAL A 174 2.22 0.40 -5.39
N SER A 175 1.87 -0.51 -6.28
CA SER A 175 0.48 -0.84 -6.59
C SER A 175 0.29 -2.35 -6.68
N THR A 176 -0.91 -2.84 -6.33
CA THR A 176 -1.31 -4.14 -6.86
C THR A 176 -1.54 -4.03 -8.37
N LEU A 177 -1.32 -5.12 -9.12
CA LEU A 177 -1.58 -5.16 -10.56
C LEU A 177 -3.07 -4.90 -10.83
N HIS A 178 -3.94 -5.59 -10.10
CA HIS A 178 -5.39 -5.37 -10.14
C HIS A 178 -5.78 -3.89 -9.93
N GLY A 179 -5.23 -3.22 -8.91
CA GLY A 179 -5.51 -1.81 -8.65
C GLY A 179 -4.98 -0.88 -9.73
N PHE A 180 -3.77 -1.16 -10.22
CA PHE A 180 -3.14 -0.41 -11.31
C PHE A 180 -4.00 -0.48 -12.58
N GLU A 181 -4.41 -1.69 -12.97
CA GLU A 181 -5.26 -1.91 -14.14
C GLU A 181 -6.65 -1.30 -13.97
N ALA A 182 -7.24 -1.37 -12.77
CA ALA A 182 -8.53 -0.73 -12.49
C ALA A 182 -8.48 0.80 -12.66
N VAL A 183 -7.39 1.44 -12.24
CA VAL A 183 -7.18 2.88 -12.43
C VAL A 183 -7.01 3.22 -13.91
N ARG A 184 -6.18 2.46 -14.63
CA ARG A 184 -5.99 2.67 -16.08
C ARG A 184 -7.28 2.45 -16.88
N ALA A 185 -8.06 1.43 -16.53
CA ALA A 185 -9.35 1.15 -17.16
C ALA A 185 -10.37 2.28 -16.94
N ALA A 186 -10.23 3.06 -15.86
CA ALA A 186 -11.00 4.27 -15.62
C ALA A 186 -10.52 5.49 -16.44
N GLY A 187 -9.53 5.32 -17.32
CA GLY A 187 -8.96 6.39 -18.14
C GLY A 187 -8.05 7.35 -17.38
N ILE A 188 -7.57 6.95 -16.20
CA ILE A 188 -6.72 7.77 -15.35
C ILE A 188 -5.26 7.42 -15.60
N GLU A 189 -4.44 8.46 -15.77
CA GLU A 189 -3.00 8.31 -15.90
C GLU A 189 -2.38 7.91 -14.55
N ILE A 190 -1.69 6.76 -14.53
CA ILE A 190 -1.00 6.24 -13.36
C ILE A 190 0.30 5.52 -13.74
N SER A 191 1.33 5.68 -12.91
CA SER A 191 2.55 4.87 -12.90
C SER A 191 2.82 4.29 -11.51
N ALA A 192 3.53 3.16 -11.45
CA ALA A 192 3.95 2.52 -10.20
C ALA A 192 5.41 2.05 -10.30
N GLN A 193 6.22 2.31 -9.28
CA GLN A 193 7.65 1.90 -9.27
C GLN A 193 7.84 0.42 -8.93
N LEU A 194 6.83 -0.19 -8.31
CA LEU A 194 6.70 -1.62 -8.05
C LEU A 194 5.25 -2.04 -8.24
N THR A 195 5.03 -3.12 -8.99
CA THR A 195 3.70 -3.74 -9.12
C THR A 195 3.74 -5.14 -8.50
N ILE A 196 2.79 -5.42 -7.61
CA ILE A 196 2.64 -6.71 -6.95
C ILE A 196 1.34 -7.39 -7.37
N LYS A 197 1.30 -8.72 -7.34
CA LYS A 197 0.06 -9.48 -7.61
C LYS A 197 -0.74 -9.68 -6.32
N LYS A 198 -2.06 -9.84 -6.42
CA LYS A 198 -2.91 -10.37 -5.36
C LYS A 198 -2.37 -11.72 -4.92
N ALA A 199 -2.13 -11.90 -3.63
CA ALA A 199 -1.43 -13.08 -3.12
C ALA A 199 -2.23 -14.38 -3.27
N ILE A 200 -3.54 -14.29 -3.57
CA ILE A 200 -4.41 -15.45 -3.82
C ILE A 200 -4.86 -15.45 -5.29
N ASP A 201 -5.70 -14.49 -5.69
CA ASP A 201 -6.42 -14.53 -6.98
C ASP A 201 -5.52 -14.46 -8.23
N GLU A 202 -4.32 -13.89 -8.13
CA GLU A 202 -3.41 -13.71 -9.28
C GLU A 202 -2.21 -14.68 -9.25
N PHE A 203 -2.14 -15.56 -8.25
CA PHE A 203 -1.09 -16.58 -8.13
C PHE A 203 -1.61 -18.01 -8.29
N PHE A 204 -2.86 -18.29 -7.91
CA PHE A 204 -3.41 -19.64 -7.91
C PHE A 204 -4.53 -19.80 -8.94
N PRO A 205 -4.70 -21.01 -9.53
CA PRO A 205 -5.88 -21.33 -10.33
C PRO A 205 -7.17 -21.13 -9.51
N GLU A 206 -8.26 -20.76 -10.17
CA GLU A 206 -9.50 -20.31 -9.50
C GLU A 206 -10.07 -21.32 -8.50
N GLU A 207 -9.97 -22.63 -8.75
CA GLU A 207 -10.41 -23.66 -7.79
C GLU A 207 -9.64 -23.57 -6.46
N ILE A 208 -8.32 -23.43 -6.53
CA ILE A 208 -7.44 -23.28 -5.36
C ILE A 208 -7.61 -21.90 -4.74
N ALA A 209 -7.73 -20.85 -5.57
CA ALA A 209 -7.93 -19.49 -5.10
C ALA A 209 -9.24 -19.38 -4.30
N ALA A 210 -10.34 -19.98 -4.78
CA ALA A 210 -11.61 -20.03 -4.05
C ALA A 210 -11.48 -20.70 -2.69
N GLN A 211 -10.77 -21.83 -2.63
CA GLN A 211 -10.49 -22.50 -1.37
C GLN A 211 -9.66 -21.61 -0.42
N TYR A 212 -8.60 -20.96 -0.94
CA TYR A 212 -7.73 -20.10 -0.13
C TYR A 212 -8.44 -18.84 0.35
N ARG A 213 -9.33 -18.24 -0.45
CA ARG A 213 -10.18 -17.14 0.01
C ARG A 213 -11.03 -17.58 1.20
N SER A 214 -11.72 -18.71 1.10
CA SER A 214 -12.52 -19.26 2.21
C SER A 214 -11.67 -19.54 3.46
N LEU A 215 -10.49 -20.14 3.30
CA LEU A 215 -9.59 -20.41 4.43
C LEU A 215 -9.07 -19.12 5.09
N MET A 216 -8.81 -18.06 4.31
CA MET A 216 -8.39 -16.77 4.83
C MET A 216 -9.54 -16.07 5.56
N GLU A 217 -10.74 -16.09 5.00
CA GLU A 217 -11.94 -15.55 5.67
C GLU A 217 -12.23 -16.28 6.99
N ASP A 218 -12.05 -17.60 7.04
CA ASP A 218 -12.20 -18.39 8.26
C ASP A 218 -11.16 -18.00 9.32
N LEU A 219 -9.90 -17.75 8.93
CA LEU A 219 -8.88 -17.22 9.84
C LEU A 219 -9.26 -15.83 10.35
N GLU A 220 -9.66 -14.93 9.44
CA GLU A 220 -10.04 -13.55 9.75
C GLU A 220 -11.33 -13.45 10.59
N SER A 221 -12.18 -14.48 10.55
CA SER A 221 -13.35 -14.59 11.43
C SER A 221 -12.98 -14.69 12.92
N GLY A 222 -11.77 -15.13 13.24
CA GLY A 222 -11.23 -15.17 14.61
C GLY A 222 -10.79 -13.81 15.15
N LEU A 223 -10.78 -12.77 14.31
CA LEU A 223 -10.34 -11.42 14.64
C LEU A 223 -11.53 -10.56 15.12
N SER A 224 -11.26 -9.46 15.83
CA SER A 224 -12.32 -8.50 16.10
C SER A 224 -12.83 -7.94 14.77
N GLN A 225 -14.15 -7.94 14.58
CA GLN A 225 -14.75 -7.51 13.32
C GLN A 225 -14.85 -5.97 13.20
N ASP A 226 -14.69 -5.29 14.34
CA ASP A 226 -14.60 -3.85 14.49
C ASP A 226 -13.54 -3.55 15.57
N TYR A 227 -12.89 -2.40 15.45
CA TYR A 227 -12.14 -1.79 16.54
C TYR A 227 -12.23 -0.27 16.46
N GLU A 228 -12.82 0.36 17.49
CA GLU A 228 -13.01 1.82 17.56
C GLU A 228 -13.71 2.42 16.32
N GLY A 229 -14.66 1.68 15.72
CA GLY A 229 -15.41 2.11 14.54
C GLY A 229 -14.73 1.83 13.20
N ILE A 230 -13.59 1.13 13.21
CA ILE A 230 -12.91 0.65 12.01
C ILE A 230 -13.29 -0.81 11.80
N GLU A 231 -14.00 -1.07 10.71
CA GLU A 231 -14.35 -2.42 10.29
C GLU A 231 -13.11 -3.20 9.83
N LEU A 232 -13.07 -4.50 10.15
CA LEU A 232 -12.03 -5.41 9.69
C LEU A 232 -12.01 -5.46 8.15
N PRO A 233 -10.91 -5.05 7.48
CA PRO A 233 -10.84 -5.05 6.03
C PRO A 233 -10.53 -6.48 5.53
N LYS A 234 -11.56 -7.34 5.53
CA LYS A 234 -11.45 -8.76 5.16
C LYS A 234 -10.83 -8.95 3.78
N LEU A 235 -9.90 -9.90 3.66
CA LEU A 235 -9.07 -10.12 2.47
C LEU A 235 -8.26 -8.87 2.04
N GLY A 236 -8.03 -7.93 2.95
CA GLY A 236 -7.52 -6.59 2.65
C GLY A 236 -8.60 -5.67 2.10
N TYR A 237 -8.46 -4.37 2.32
CA TYR A 237 -9.44 -3.35 1.93
C TYR A 237 -9.90 -3.50 0.47
N ASN A 238 -11.22 -3.64 0.26
CA ASN A 238 -11.84 -3.92 -1.03
C ASN A 238 -11.31 -5.20 -1.75
N GLY A 239 -10.93 -6.24 -1.00
CA GLY A 239 -10.44 -7.50 -1.57
C GLY A 239 -9.12 -7.35 -2.32
N ALA A 240 -8.26 -6.43 -1.86
CA ALA A 240 -6.96 -6.18 -2.48
C ALA A 240 -5.99 -7.36 -2.33
N GLN A 241 -6.16 -8.21 -1.32
CA GLN A 241 -5.40 -9.44 -1.11
C GLN A 241 -3.88 -9.22 -1.15
N ALA A 242 -3.40 -8.10 -0.63
CA ALA A 242 -1.98 -7.78 -0.71
C ALA A 242 -1.17 -8.58 0.32
N ALA A 243 -0.01 -9.07 -0.11
CA ALA A 243 1.03 -9.61 0.74
C ALA A 243 2.24 -8.69 0.60
N TYR A 244 2.20 -7.56 1.31
CA TYR A 244 3.17 -6.49 1.19
C TYR A 244 3.46 -5.81 2.53
N CYS A 245 4.69 -5.38 2.74
CA CYS A 245 5.00 -4.36 3.72
C CYS A 245 6.27 -3.59 3.32
N ARG A 246 6.35 -2.35 3.80
CA ARG A 246 7.56 -1.55 3.77
C ARG A 246 8.23 -1.65 5.14
N GLU A 247 9.55 -1.75 5.14
CA GLU A 247 10.36 -1.73 6.35
C GLU A 247 10.05 -0.50 7.21
N ALA A 248 9.93 -0.70 8.52
CA ALA A 248 9.71 0.36 9.51
C ALA A 248 8.52 1.31 9.19
N ALA A 249 7.47 0.79 8.55
CA ALA A 249 6.31 1.57 8.13
C ALA A 249 4.99 1.06 8.71
N ASN A 250 3.97 1.90 8.63
CA ASN A 250 2.59 1.52 8.92
C ASN A 250 2.07 0.57 7.83
N THR A 251 1.48 -0.57 8.21
CA THR A 251 1.02 -1.57 7.23
C THR A 251 -0.24 -1.07 6.51
N PRO A 252 -0.30 -1.08 5.16
CA PRO A 252 -1.50 -0.69 4.42
C PRO A 252 -2.70 -1.57 4.76
N ASN A 253 -3.90 -1.00 4.85
CA ASN A 253 -5.15 -1.74 5.11
C ASN A 253 -5.54 -2.72 3.98
N SER A 254 -4.85 -2.64 2.84
CA SER A 254 -4.99 -3.54 1.70
C SER A 254 -4.27 -4.88 1.90
N VAL A 255 -3.40 -4.97 2.91
CA VAL A 255 -2.71 -6.20 3.32
C VAL A 255 -3.65 -7.05 4.16
N PHE A 256 -3.60 -8.37 4.03
CA PHE A 256 -4.43 -9.29 4.83
C PHE A 256 -4.36 -8.97 6.34
N PRO A 257 -5.50 -8.69 7.00
CA PRO A 257 -5.57 -8.42 8.44
C PRO A 257 -4.94 -9.46 9.34
N ILE A 258 -4.87 -10.74 8.93
CA ILE A 258 -4.23 -11.81 9.72
C ILE A 258 -2.78 -11.46 10.09
N PHE A 259 -2.09 -10.62 9.29
CA PHE A 259 -0.71 -10.24 9.57
C PHE A 259 -0.55 -9.07 10.54
N TRP A 260 -1.54 -8.17 10.69
CA TRP A 260 -1.37 -6.89 11.41
C TRP A 260 -2.49 -6.48 12.36
N TRP A 261 -3.70 -7.02 12.22
CA TRP A 261 -4.84 -6.61 13.05
C TRP A 261 -4.56 -6.89 14.54
N PRO A 262 -4.73 -5.95 15.48
CA PRO A 262 -4.16 -6.15 16.82
C PRO A 262 -5.02 -6.95 17.80
N PHE A 263 -6.25 -7.33 17.46
CA PHE A 263 -7.20 -7.92 18.40
C PHE A 263 -7.91 -9.17 17.89
N TYR A 264 -8.13 -10.12 18.79
CA TYR A 264 -9.02 -11.27 18.55
C TYR A 264 -10.48 -10.87 18.72
N ILE A 265 -11.39 -11.77 18.33
CA ILE A 265 -12.85 -11.59 18.49
C ILE A 265 -13.28 -11.31 19.95
N ASP A 266 -12.50 -11.76 20.93
CA ASP A 266 -12.73 -11.50 22.37
C ASP A 266 -12.03 -10.22 22.87
N ASN A 267 -11.52 -9.38 21.97
CA ASN A 267 -10.78 -8.15 22.21
C ASN A 267 -9.45 -8.32 22.96
N LYS A 268 -8.95 -9.55 23.14
CA LYS A 268 -7.58 -9.75 23.63
C LYS A 268 -6.57 -9.30 22.58
N LYS A 269 -5.44 -8.77 23.06
CA LYS A 269 -4.31 -8.39 22.22
C LYS A 269 -3.74 -9.61 21.49
N ARG A 270 -3.48 -9.45 20.20
CA ARG A 270 -2.85 -10.45 19.34
C ARG A 270 -1.37 -10.16 19.17
N LYS A 271 -0.59 -11.21 18.98
CA LYS A 271 0.81 -11.13 18.59
C LYS A 271 0.90 -11.11 17.07
N THR A 272 1.13 -9.93 16.49
CA THR A 272 1.06 -9.72 15.04
C THR A 272 2.46 -9.68 14.41
N MET A 273 2.58 -10.16 13.17
CA MET A 273 3.85 -10.07 12.43
C MET A 273 4.15 -8.64 12.00
N LEU A 274 3.11 -7.91 11.60
CA LEU A 274 3.18 -6.56 11.06
C LEU A 274 2.47 -5.59 12.00
N HIS A 275 2.79 -4.31 11.88
CA HIS A 275 2.21 -3.26 12.71
C HIS A 275 1.34 -2.34 11.86
N ARG A 276 0.11 -2.09 12.33
CA ARG A 276 -0.71 -0.97 11.87
C ARG A 276 -1.15 -0.12 13.07
N ALA A 277 -0.95 1.19 13.00
CA ALA A 277 -1.57 2.14 13.91
C ALA A 277 -3.07 2.22 13.60
N MET A 278 -3.92 1.90 14.58
CA MET A 278 -5.37 1.76 14.36
C MET A 278 -6.13 3.08 14.44
N ARG A 279 -5.69 4.07 15.22
CA ARG A 279 -6.47 5.32 15.43
C ARG A 279 -6.39 6.33 14.28
N ASP A 280 -5.41 6.15 13.41
CA ASP A 280 -5.12 7.04 12.27
C ASP A 280 -5.38 6.32 10.92
N ALA A 281 -6.19 5.25 10.92
CA ALA A 281 -6.32 4.27 9.84
C ALA A 281 -7.51 4.46 8.91
#